data_AF-A0A357MDI7-F1
#
_entry.id   AF-A0A357MDI7-F1
#
_cell.length_a   1.000
_cell.length_b   1.000
_cell.length_c   1.000
_cell.angle_alpha   90.00
_cell.angle_beta   90.00
_cell.angle_gamma   90.00
#
_symmetry.space_group_name_H-M   'P 1'
#
loop_
_entity.id
_entity.type
_entity.pdbx_description
1 polymer ?
#
loop_
_entity_poly.entity_id
_entity_poly.type
_entity_poly.pdbx_seq_one_letter_code
_entity_poly.pdbx_strand_id
1 'polypeptide(L)'
;MISHQAKYALPHTMISNALQTNGTLIHEKWAKFFKRYNFLVGVSLDGPESIHDAHRITVSGKGSYDLDELMSFYQEQQFPYIQFIPCMDFVSQK
;
A
#
# COMPACT_ATOMS: atom_id res chain seq x y z
N MET A 1 3.42 9.43 -16.08
CA MET A 1 3.08 7.99 -16.16
C MET A 1 1.75 7.77 -16.87
N ILE A 2 0.60 8.11 -16.25
CA ILE A 2 -0.73 7.90 -16.86
C ILE A 2 -0.88 8.62 -18.21
N SER A 3 -0.40 9.85 -18.33
CA SER A 3 -0.41 10.61 -19.59
C SER A 3 0.36 9.91 -20.72
N HIS A 4 1.43 9.18 -20.39
CA HIS A 4 2.18 8.41 -21.39
C HIS A 4 1.46 7.12 -21.75
N GLN A 5 0.87 6.42 -20.77
CA GLN A 5 0.04 5.25 -21.04
C GLN A 5 -1.10 5.61 -22.00
N ALA A 6 -1.83 6.71 -21.73
CA ALA A 6 -2.90 7.19 -22.60
C ALA A 6 -2.41 7.59 -24.00
N LYS A 7 -1.21 8.18 -24.09
CA LYS A 7 -0.63 8.62 -25.38
C LYS A 7 -0.17 7.46 -26.26
N TYR A 8 0.32 6.37 -25.67
CA TYR A 8 0.97 5.28 -26.39
C TYR A 8 0.18 3.97 -26.38
N ALA A 9 -0.99 3.91 -25.74
CA ALA A 9 -1.86 2.76 -25.78
C ALA A 9 -2.35 2.50 -27.23
N LEU A 10 -2.28 1.24 -27.66
CA LEU A 10 -2.87 0.82 -28.92
C LEU A 10 -4.40 0.84 -28.83
N PRO A 11 -5.13 0.98 -29.96
CA PRO A 11 -6.58 0.87 -29.97
C PRO A 11 -7.06 -0.40 -29.26
N HIS A 12 -8.16 -0.29 -28.50
CA HIS A 12 -8.76 -1.39 -27.73
C HIS A 12 -7.88 -1.99 -26.61
N THR A 13 -6.84 -1.30 -26.17
CA THR A 13 -6.02 -1.73 -25.02
C THR A 13 -6.61 -1.23 -23.71
N MET A 14 -6.92 -2.15 -22.80
CA MET A 14 -7.23 -1.80 -21.41
C MET A 14 -5.95 -1.77 -20.57
N ILE A 15 -5.76 -0.71 -19.80
CA ILE A 15 -4.60 -0.55 -18.91
C ILE A 15 -5.12 -0.44 -17.48
N SER A 16 -4.73 -1.39 -16.64
CA SER A 16 -4.95 -1.36 -15.20
C SER A 16 -3.64 -1.07 -14.49
N ASN A 17 -3.70 -0.24 -13.45
CA ASN A 17 -2.52 0.08 -12.64
C ASN A 17 -2.67 -0.51 -11.25
N ALA A 18 -1.60 -1.14 -10.76
CA ALA A 18 -1.51 -1.64 -9.41
C ALA A 18 -0.21 -1.14 -8.77
N LEU A 19 -0.25 -0.85 -7.46
CA LEU A 19 0.90 -0.45 -6.67
C LEU A 19 0.94 -1.28 -5.40
N GLN A 20 2.09 -1.89 -5.09
CA GLN A 20 2.33 -2.50 -3.79
C GLN A 20 3.29 -1.65 -2.96
N THR A 21 2.96 -1.42 -1.69
CA THR A 21 3.66 -0.50 -0.80
C THR A 21 3.47 -0.90 0.67
N ASN A 22 4.33 -0.43 1.57
CA ASN A 22 4.12 -0.53 3.03
C ASN A 22 3.08 0.47 3.55
N GLY A 23 2.56 1.35 2.68
CA GLY A 23 1.47 2.26 2.99
C GLY A 23 1.84 3.49 3.84
N THR A 24 3.04 3.57 4.41
CA THR A 24 3.42 4.58 5.41
C THR A 24 3.60 6.00 4.84
N LEU A 25 3.79 6.12 3.52
CA LEU A 25 3.98 7.41 2.83
C LEU A 25 2.76 7.83 1.98
N ILE A 26 1.66 7.10 2.05
CA ILE A 26 0.44 7.48 1.36
C ILE A 26 -0.31 8.51 2.21
N HIS A 27 -0.29 9.75 1.75
CA HIS A 27 -1.08 10.85 2.30
C HIS A 27 -2.23 11.23 1.33
N GLU A 28 -3.10 12.15 1.74
CA GLU A 28 -4.34 12.52 1.02
C GLU A 28 -4.13 12.80 -0.48
N LYS A 29 -3.06 13.50 -0.87
CA LYS A 29 -2.73 13.75 -2.29
C LYS A 29 -2.54 12.45 -3.10
N TRP A 30 -1.87 11.45 -2.53
CA TRP A 30 -1.71 10.14 -3.17
C TRP A 30 -3.03 9.37 -3.18
N ALA A 31 -3.80 9.44 -2.09
CA ALA A 31 -5.13 8.85 -2.03
C ALA A 31 -6.05 9.36 -3.15
N LYS A 32 -6.12 10.68 -3.33
CA LYS A 32 -6.87 11.33 -4.42
C LYS A 32 -6.36 10.89 -5.80
N PHE A 33 -5.05 10.76 -5.96
CA PHE A 33 -4.47 10.30 -7.22
C PHE A 33 -4.86 8.85 -7.54
N PHE A 34 -4.70 7.92 -6.59
CA PHE A 34 -5.01 6.51 -6.78
C PHE A 34 -6.50 6.28 -7.04
N LYS A 35 -7.37 7.02 -6.35
CA LYS A 35 -8.81 7.06 -6.63
C LYS A 35 -9.13 7.51 -8.04
N ARG A 36 -8.56 8.65 -8.46
CA ARG A 36 -8.86 9.26 -9.76
C ARG A 36 -8.57 8.32 -10.93
N TYR A 37 -7.59 7.43 -10.77
CA TYR A 37 -7.14 6.53 -11.83
C TYR A 37 -7.42 5.04 -11.53
N ASN A 38 -8.27 4.74 -10.54
CA ASN A 38 -8.65 3.38 -10.16
C ASN A 38 -7.46 2.42 -9.97
N PHE A 39 -6.45 2.86 -9.21
CA PHE A 39 -5.35 1.98 -8.85
C PHE A 39 -5.81 0.89 -7.88
N LEU A 40 -5.33 -0.34 -8.10
CA LEU A 40 -5.28 -1.34 -7.05
C LEU A 40 -4.08 -1.06 -6.15
N VAL A 41 -4.32 -0.73 -4.88
CA VAL A 41 -3.25 -0.43 -3.92
C VAL A 41 -3.10 -1.62 -2.96
N GLY A 42 -2.04 -2.39 -3.14
CA GLY A 42 -1.62 -3.43 -2.20
C GLY A 42 -0.82 -2.82 -1.05
N VAL A 43 -1.34 -2.89 0.17
CA VAL A 43 -0.64 -2.47 1.38
C VAL A 43 -0.09 -3.72 2.07
N SER A 44 1.23 -3.85 2.06
CA SER A 44 1.92 -4.89 2.83
C SER A 44 1.86 -4.52 4.30
N LEU A 45 1.11 -5.29 5.07
CA LEU A 45 1.18 -5.26 6.52
C LEU A 45 2.18 -6.33 6.92
N ASP A 46 3.34 -5.91 7.43
CA ASP A 46 4.14 -6.86 8.21
C ASP A 46 3.23 -7.30 9.39
N GLY A 47 3.35 -8.53 9.89
CA GLY A 47 2.28 -9.22 10.65
C GLY A 47 1.82 -8.61 12.00
N PRO A 48 1.19 -9.39 12.90
CA PRO A 48 0.78 -8.89 14.22
C PRO A 48 1.94 -8.23 14.98
N GLU A 49 1.61 -7.31 15.89
CA GLU A 49 2.53 -6.48 16.70
C GLU A 49 3.73 -7.26 17.29
N SER A 50 3.51 -8.53 17.66
CA SER A 50 4.54 -9.44 18.16
C SER A 50 5.65 -9.82 17.16
N ILE A 51 5.43 -9.65 15.85
CA ILE A 51 6.38 -9.92 14.76
C ILE A 51 7.01 -8.62 14.24
N HIS A 52 6.29 -7.48 14.29
CA HIS A 52 6.82 -6.16 13.89
C HIS A 52 7.95 -5.68 14.79
N ASP A 53 7.78 -5.82 16.11
CA ASP A 53 8.74 -5.29 17.09
C ASP A 53 10.09 -6.02 17.09
N ALA A 54 10.15 -7.25 16.58
CA ALA A 54 11.36 -8.06 16.59
C ALA A 54 12.38 -7.66 15.49
N HIS A 55 11.92 -7.06 14.38
CA HIS A 55 12.77 -6.91 13.18
C HIS A 55 12.83 -5.51 12.56
N ARG A 56 12.07 -4.53 13.08
CA ARG A 56 12.06 -3.16 12.52
C ARG A 56 12.43 -2.07 13.52
N ILE A 57 13.63 -2.20 14.10
CA ILE A 57 14.28 -1.06 14.76
C ILE A 57 14.82 -0.14 13.65
N THR A 58 14.07 0.91 13.33
CA THR A 58 14.64 2.04 12.61
C THR A 58 15.73 2.66 13.48
N VAL A 59 16.78 3.23 12.86
CA VAL A 59 17.90 3.87 13.57
C VAL A 59 17.45 5.03 14.48
N SER A 60 16.19 5.47 14.38
CA SER A 60 15.58 6.55 15.14
C SER A 60 14.67 6.11 16.31
N GLY A 61 14.48 4.82 16.57
CA GLY A 61 13.73 4.33 17.73
C GLY A 61 12.24 4.72 17.78
N LYS A 62 11.69 5.24 16.67
CA LYS A 62 10.25 5.42 16.50
C LYS A 62 9.73 4.24 15.70
N GLY A 63 8.79 3.51 16.28
CA GLY A 63 8.13 2.36 15.65
C GLY A 63 7.57 2.73 14.26
N SER A 64 7.43 1.71 13.43
CA SER A 64 6.58 1.80 12.24
C SER A 64 5.24 2.41 12.66
N TYR A 65 4.67 3.31 11.84
CA TYR A 65 3.38 3.96 12.06
C TYR A 65 2.37 3.05 12.76
N ASP A 66 1.62 3.59 13.74
CA ASP A 66 0.55 2.88 14.44
C ASP A 66 -0.39 2.27 13.39
N LEU A 67 -0.50 0.94 13.42
CA LEU A 67 -1.30 0.17 12.49
C LEU A 67 -2.75 0.69 12.51
N ASP A 68 -3.26 1.07 13.68
CA ASP A 68 -4.62 1.56 13.85
C ASP A 68 -4.82 2.93 13.19
N GLU A 69 -3.82 3.82 13.27
CA GLU A 69 -3.82 5.12 12.59
C GLU A 69 -3.81 4.94 11.07
N LEU A 70 -2.96 4.02 10.58
CA LEU A 70 -2.85 3.69 9.17
C LEU A 70 -4.20 3.14 8.64
N MET A 71 -4.79 2.18 9.36
CA MET A 71 -6.06 1.55 8.98
C MET A 71 -7.21 2.57 8.98
N SER A 72 -7.26 3.43 10.00
CA SER A 72 -8.24 4.51 10.10
C SER A 72 -8.13 5.47 8.91
N PHE A 73 -6.92 5.89 8.55
CA PHE A 73 -6.69 6.71 7.36
C PHE A 73 -7.22 6.05 6.08
N TYR A 74 -6.90 4.78 5.84
CA TYR A 74 -7.35 4.10 4.62
C TYR A 74 -8.88 3.90 4.57
N GLN A 75 -9.51 3.68 5.73
CA GLN A 75 -10.96 3.59 5.85
C GLN A 75 -11.65 4.93 5.56
N GLU A 76 -11.19 6.01 6.18
CA GLU A 76 -11.69 7.38 5.95
C GLU A 76 -11.52 7.82 4.51
N GLN A 77 -10.35 7.51 3.94
CA GLN A 77 -10.04 7.83 2.57
C GLN A 77 -10.77 6.93 1.59
N GLN A 78 -11.68 6.02 1.97
CA GLN A 78 -12.58 5.26 1.06
C GLN A 78 -11.93 4.83 -0.27
N PHE A 79 -10.77 4.19 -0.21
CA PHE A 79 -10.11 3.76 -1.43
C PHE A 79 -10.94 2.67 -2.14
N PRO A 80 -11.05 2.72 -3.48
CA PRO A 80 -11.90 1.80 -4.22
C PRO A 80 -11.36 0.37 -4.24
N TYR A 81 -10.03 0.18 -4.22
CA TYR A 81 -9.39 -1.13 -4.31
C TYR A 81 -8.12 -1.16 -3.45
N ILE A 82 -8.24 -1.56 -2.18
CA ILE A 82 -7.11 -1.86 -1.29
C ILE A 82 -7.03 -3.36 -1.06
N GLN A 83 -5.82 -3.91 -1.16
CA GLN A 83 -5.52 -5.27 -0.74
C GLN A 83 -4.50 -5.25 0.39
N PHE A 84 -4.88 -5.75 1.56
CA PHE A 84 -3.91 -5.98 2.63
C PHE A 84 -3.20 -7.32 2.39
N ILE A 85 -1.88 -7.28 2.34
CA ILE A 85 -1.05 -8.45 2.06
C ILE A 85 -0.26 -8.74 3.34
N PRO A 86 -0.55 -9.85 4.05
CA PRO A 86 0.25 -10.24 5.20
C PRO A 86 1.65 -10.64 4.71
N CYS A 87 2.68 -10.04 5.31
CA CYS A 87 4.05 -10.47 5.09
C CYS A 87 4.23 -11.82 5.82
N MET A 88 4.20 -12.92 5.06
CA MET A 88 4.51 -14.25 5.60
C MET A 88 6.01 -14.52 5.50
N ASP A 89 6.67 -14.66 6.64
CA ASP A 89 8.02 -15.21 6.69
C ASP A 89 7.97 -16.72 6.42
N PHE A 90 8.43 -17.12 5.23
CA PHE A 90 8.57 -18.54 4.84
C PHE A 90 9.45 -19.35 5.80
N VAL A 91 10.26 -18.68 6.63
CA VAL A 91 11.15 -19.30 7.63
C VAL A 91 10.37 -19.78 8.87
N SER A 92 9.15 -19.28 9.11
CA SER A 92 8.30 -19.66 10.26
C SER A 92 7.46 -20.92 10.04
N GLN A 93 7.51 -21.57 8.87
CA GLN A 93 6.77 -22.79 8.57
C GLN A 93 7.59 -24.07 8.86
N LYS A 94 8.32 -24.12 9.98
CA LYS A 94 8.93 -25.35 10.48
C LYS A 94 8.09 -25.99 11.56
#